data_AF-A0AAD1T5T5-F1
#
_entry.id   AF-A0AAD1T5T5-F1
#
_cell.length_a   1.000
_cell.length_b   1.000
_cell.length_c   1.000
_cell.angle_alpha   90.00
_cell.angle_beta   90.00
_cell.angle_gamma   90.00
#
_symmetry.space_group_name_H-M   'P 1'
#
loop_
_entity.id
_entity.type
_entity.pdbx_description
1 polymer ?
#
loop_
_entity_poly.entity_id
_entity_poly.type
_entity_poly.pdbx_seq_one_letter_code
_entity_poly.pdbx_strand_id
1 'polypeptide(L)'
;MEHQWGIKRPQKKMTVNNNGVVSFGVPVSTYTPNAFPLADGSPFVAPYWGDVDNEKSGTVYYRETTGSALLQRINEEMAKYFPNLHYKATWAFVATWDDVPYYQSLSKKTNTFQAVLHTDGKRSFIMLNYGKITWTTGGASGGNLLTGLGGVPAQAGFNSGDNTHYFNIPDSRTDNIININRTSNVDTPGRWVFQVDTFKAPGGCIFEANFARYNETFWKDDSCENKCVCNTDGEIKCTDESCPGFMVCQPSAWHFTCQISLGTCF
;
A
#
# COMPACT_ATOMS: atom_id res chain seq x y z
N MET A 1 26.72 6.09 1.77
CA MET A 1 26.19 5.63 3.07
C MET A 1 25.13 4.59 2.78
N GLU A 2 25.19 3.44 3.44
CA GLU A 2 24.23 2.35 3.24
C GLU A 2 22.93 2.69 3.96
N HIS A 3 21.83 2.80 3.20
CA HIS A 3 20.50 3.01 3.76
C HIS A 3 19.80 1.66 3.89
N GLN A 4 19.29 1.34 5.09
CA GLN A 4 18.59 0.09 5.37
C GLN A 4 17.19 0.11 4.76
N TRP A 5 17.06 -0.17 3.46
CA TRP A 5 15.74 -0.36 2.83
C TRP A 5 15.23 -1.76 3.11
N GLY A 6 13.97 -1.83 3.54
CA GLY A 6 13.22 -3.02 3.97
C GLY A 6 12.85 -3.96 2.83
N ILE A 7 13.90 -4.49 2.21
CA ILE A 7 14.00 -5.86 1.72
C ILE A 7 14.98 -6.57 2.65
N LYS A 8 14.92 -6.23 3.95
CA LYS A 8 15.91 -6.59 4.99
C LYS A 8 17.40 -6.40 4.63
N ARG A 9 17.72 -5.76 3.50
CA ARG A 9 19.08 -5.66 2.92
C ARG A 9 19.26 -4.27 2.31
N PRO A 10 20.38 -3.59 2.62
CA PRO A 10 20.73 -2.33 1.98
C PRO A 10 20.69 -2.47 0.45
N GLN A 11 19.90 -1.62 -0.21
CA GLN A 11 19.78 -1.63 -1.66
C GLN A 11 20.72 -0.60 -2.26
N LYS A 12 21.53 -1.03 -3.24
CA LYS A 12 22.53 -0.18 -3.89
C LYS A 12 22.01 0.55 -5.13
N LYS A 13 20.82 0.16 -5.63
CA LYS A 13 20.24 0.73 -6.84
C LYS A 13 18.72 0.73 -6.73
N MET A 14 18.14 1.90 -6.94
CA MET A 14 16.70 2.14 -7.04
C MET A 14 16.38 2.60 -8.45
N THR A 15 15.29 2.08 -9.02
CA THR A 15 14.84 2.43 -10.37
C THR A 15 13.40 2.92 -10.29
N VAL A 16 13.13 4.11 -10.82
CA VAL A 16 11.76 4.60 -11.01
C VAL A 16 11.29 4.17 -12.38
N ASN A 17 10.15 3.49 -12.42
CA ASN A 17 9.51 3.03 -13.63
C ASN A 17 8.29 3.91 -13.95
N ASN A 18 8.04 4.16 -15.23
CA ASN A 18 6.90 4.97 -15.67
C ASN A 18 5.55 4.39 -15.20
N ASN A 19 5.42 3.06 -15.16
CA ASN A 19 4.23 2.31 -14.73
C ASN A 19 3.93 2.39 -13.23
N GLY A 20 4.45 3.39 -12.51
CA GLY A 20 4.09 3.62 -11.11
C GLY A 20 4.78 2.71 -10.10
N VAL A 21 6.02 2.31 -10.39
CA VAL A 21 6.83 1.41 -9.54
C VAL A 21 8.18 2.03 -9.22
N VAL A 22 8.61 1.88 -7.96
CA VAL A 22 9.99 2.06 -7.51
C VAL A 22 10.55 0.68 -7.18
N SER A 23 11.46 0.15 -7.99
CA SER A 23 12.06 -1.17 -7.77
C SER A 23 13.49 -1.07 -7.25
N PHE A 24 13.94 -2.12 -6.57
CA PHE A 24 15.29 -2.19 -6.04
C PHE A 24 16.07 -3.36 -6.67
N GLY A 25 17.27 -3.07 -7.16
CA GLY A 25 18.14 -4.07 -7.80
C GLY A 25 17.80 -4.36 -9.27
N VAL A 26 16.54 -4.65 -9.60
CA VAL A 26 16.12 -5.06 -10.96
C VAL A 26 15.05 -4.10 -11.51
N PRO A 27 15.19 -3.57 -12.74
CA PRO A 27 14.13 -2.83 -13.40
C PRO A 27 12.91 -3.71 -13.69
N VAL A 28 11.71 -3.18 -13.46
CA VAL A 28 10.46 -3.85 -13.84
C VAL A 28 10.13 -3.48 -15.29
N SER A 29 9.85 -4.46 -16.14
CA SER A 29 9.40 -4.23 -17.52
C SER A 29 7.92 -4.56 -17.75
N THR A 30 7.28 -5.25 -16.81
CA THR A 30 5.88 -5.64 -16.90
C THR A 30 4.95 -4.46 -16.64
N TYR A 31 3.98 -4.26 -17.52
CA TYR A 31 2.97 -3.20 -17.43
C TYR A 31 1.67 -3.67 -16.75
N THR A 32 1.23 -4.91 -17.01
CA THR A 32 0.09 -5.51 -16.32
C THR A 32 0.51 -5.95 -14.91
N PRO A 33 -0.15 -5.45 -13.85
CA PRO A 33 0.28 -5.69 -12.49
C PRO A 33 0.00 -7.12 -12.02
N ASN A 34 0.97 -7.69 -11.30
CA ASN A 34 0.84 -8.94 -10.56
C ASN A 34 0.47 -8.67 -9.09
N ALA A 35 -0.30 -9.57 -8.46
CA ALA A 35 -0.60 -9.50 -7.03
C ALA A 35 0.67 -9.69 -6.18
N PHE A 36 0.64 -9.15 -4.96
CA PHE A 36 1.67 -9.43 -3.97
C PHE A 36 1.33 -10.68 -3.16
N PRO A 37 2.35 -11.45 -2.75
CA PRO A 37 3.79 -11.24 -3.00
C PRO A 37 4.15 -11.60 -4.46
N LEU A 38 5.19 -10.96 -5.02
CA LEU A 38 5.64 -11.36 -6.36
C LEU A 38 6.39 -12.68 -6.33
N ALA A 39 6.03 -13.56 -7.26
CA ALA A 39 6.64 -14.87 -7.42
C ALA A 39 8.14 -14.83 -7.76
N ASP A 40 8.62 -13.75 -8.38
CA ASP A 40 10.03 -13.57 -8.72
C ASP A 40 10.88 -13.09 -7.53
N GLY A 41 10.26 -12.81 -6.38
CA GLY A 41 10.94 -12.27 -5.20
C GLY A 41 11.51 -10.87 -5.42
N SER A 42 11.13 -10.19 -6.52
CA SER A 42 11.57 -8.83 -6.77
C SER A 42 11.02 -7.94 -5.67
N PRO A 43 11.82 -6.98 -5.20
CA PRO A 43 11.33 -6.06 -4.21
C PRO A 43 11.08 -4.66 -4.76
N PHE A 44 9.98 -4.07 -4.31
CA PHE A 44 9.44 -2.89 -4.95
C PHE A 44 8.38 -2.21 -4.10
N VAL A 45 8.26 -0.90 -4.32
CA VAL A 45 7.16 -0.06 -3.83
C VAL A 45 6.33 0.33 -5.04
N ALA A 46 5.05 -0.01 -5.01
CA ALA A 46 4.11 0.33 -6.05
C ALA A 46 3.10 1.31 -5.46
N PRO A 47 3.35 2.64 -5.48
CA PRO A 47 2.29 3.57 -5.13
C PRO A 47 1.05 3.32 -5.99
N TYR A 48 1.22 3.10 -7.30
CA TYR A 48 0.13 2.74 -8.21
C TYR A 48 0.68 2.05 -9.46
N TRP A 49 0.90 0.74 -9.39
CA TRP A 49 1.42 -0.02 -10.53
C TRP A 49 0.33 -0.26 -11.56
N GLY A 50 0.37 0.50 -12.64
CA GLY A 50 -0.50 0.38 -13.80
C GLY A 50 0.22 0.82 -15.06
N ASP A 51 -0.30 0.43 -16.21
CA ASP A 51 0.26 0.73 -17.54
C ASP A 51 0.12 2.23 -17.87
N VAL A 52 1.05 3.03 -17.34
CA VAL A 52 1.10 4.50 -17.44
C VAL A 52 1.77 4.91 -18.74
N ASP A 53 1.24 5.93 -19.40
CA ASP A 53 1.77 6.45 -20.65
C ASP A 53 1.99 7.97 -20.58
N ASN A 54 3.10 8.38 -19.98
CA ASN A 54 3.44 9.79 -19.86
C ASN A 54 4.09 10.38 -21.12
N GLU A 55 4.10 9.67 -22.26
CA GLU A 55 4.47 10.24 -23.55
C GLU A 55 3.36 11.17 -24.07
N LYS A 56 2.11 10.95 -23.64
CA LYS A 56 0.94 11.76 -24.01
C LYS A 56 0.80 13.04 -23.19
N SER A 57 0.98 12.94 -21.87
CA SER A 57 0.86 14.05 -20.92
C SER A 57 1.38 13.66 -19.53
N GLY A 58 1.45 14.63 -18.63
CA GLY A 58 1.92 14.40 -17.26
C GLY A 58 3.43 14.21 -17.21
N THR A 59 3.97 14.03 -16.01
CA THR A 59 5.41 13.85 -15.84
C THR A 59 5.72 13.01 -14.60
N VAL A 60 6.76 12.19 -14.71
CA VAL A 60 7.31 11.44 -13.59
C VAL A 60 8.55 12.18 -13.08
N TYR A 61 8.47 12.70 -11.85
CA TYR A 61 9.57 13.38 -11.18
C TYR A 61 10.08 12.53 -10.03
N TYR A 62 11.39 12.46 -9.86
CA TYR A 62 11.96 11.86 -8.66
C TYR A 62 13.23 12.57 -8.21
N ARG A 63 13.48 12.54 -6.90
CA ARG A 63 14.68 13.11 -6.29
C ARG A 63 15.00 12.45 -4.96
N GLU A 64 16.28 12.34 -4.67
CA GLU A 64 16.78 12.15 -3.32
C GLU A 64 17.06 13.50 -2.66
N THR A 65 16.94 13.57 -1.34
CA THR A 65 17.26 14.79 -0.61
C THR A 65 17.72 14.52 0.81
N THR A 66 18.67 15.34 1.25
CA THR A 66 19.06 15.54 2.64
C THR A 66 18.71 16.96 3.12
N GLY A 67 17.91 17.69 2.33
CA GLY A 67 17.56 19.09 2.57
C GLY A 67 16.63 19.24 3.78
N SER A 68 16.94 20.21 4.64
CA SER A 68 16.25 20.41 5.92
C SER A 68 14.75 20.66 5.78
N ALA A 69 14.31 21.39 4.76
CA ALA A 69 12.89 21.74 4.59
C ALA A 69 11.97 20.52 4.43
N LEU A 70 12.33 19.57 3.55
CA LEU A 70 11.52 18.35 3.37
C LEU A 70 11.66 17.42 4.58
N LEU A 71 12.88 17.23 5.09
CA LEU A 71 13.11 16.37 6.25
C LEU A 71 12.38 16.88 7.49
N GLN A 72 12.32 18.19 7.70
CA GLN A 72 11.55 18.80 8.79
C GLN A 72 10.06 18.49 8.65
N ARG A 73 9.48 18.65 7.46
CA ARG A 73 8.08 18.30 7.21
C ARG A 73 7.79 16.81 7.48
N ILE A 74 8.68 15.93 7.01
CA ILE A 74 8.58 14.49 7.31
C ILE A 74 8.60 14.26 8.82
N ASN A 75 9.52 14.89 9.55
CA ASN A 75 9.61 14.73 11.01
C ASN A 75 8.35 15.21 11.74
N GLU A 76 7.76 16.34 11.33
CA GLU A 76 6.52 16.87 11.90
C GLU A 76 5.32 15.95 11.67
N GLU A 77 5.25 15.29 10.50
CA GLU A 77 4.21 14.29 10.20
C GLU A 77 4.44 13.00 10.99
N MET A 78 5.69 12.51 11.05
CA MET A 78 6.05 11.29 11.77
C MET A 78 5.83 11.41 13.28
N ALA A 79 6.01 12.59 13.86
CA ALA A 79 5.69 12.84 15.27
C ALA A 79 4.19 12.68 15.57
N LYS A 80 3.31 12.87 14.58
CA LYS A 80 1.86 12.64 14.70
C LYS A 80 1.51 11.17 14.55
N TYR A 81 2.13 10.49 13.59
CA TYR A 81 1.81 9.10 13.26
C TYR A 81 2.46 8.09 14.23
N PHE A 82 3.63 8.41 14.76
CA PHE A 82 4.40 7.58 15.68
C PHE A 82 4.89 8.40 16.89
N PRO A 83 3.99 8.85 17.77
CA PRO A 83 4.33 9.78 18.86
C PRO A 83 5.33 9.20 19.87
N ASN A 84 5.35 7.87 20.03
CA ASN A 84 6.25 7.16 20.93
C ASN A 84 7.61 6.78 20.29
N LEU A 85 7.82 7.16 19.03
CA LEU A 85 9.04 6.84 18.30
C LEU A 85 9.95 8.06 18.23
N HIS A 86 11.14 7.95 18.83
CA HIS A 86 12.19 8.97 18.68
C HIS A 86 12.79 8.92 17.28
N TYR A 87 12.15 9.50 16.28
CA TYR A 87 12.55 9.46 14.87
C TYR A 87 13.02 10.84 14.36
N LYS A 88 14.07 10.84 13.54
CA LYS A 88 14.54 12.04 12.83
C LYS A 88 15.12 11.65 11.46
N ALA A 89 14.38 11.93 10.39
CA ALA A 89 14.79 11.65 9.04
C ALA A 89 16.12 12.35 8.70
N THR A 90 17.05 11.58 8.14
CA THR A 90 18.35 12.06 7.65
C THR A 90 18.43 12.03 6.13
N TRP A 91 17.54 11.26 5.49
CA TRP A 91 17.43 11.13 4.05
C TRP A 91 15.98 10.86 3.66
N ALA A 92 15.58 11.37 2.50
CA ALA A 92 14.33 11.04 1.86
C ALA A 92 14.49 10.91 0.34
N PHE A 93 13.67 10.08 -0.26
CA PHE A 93 13.45 10.00 -1.69
C PHE A 93 11.98 10.19 -1.99
N VAL A 94 11.70 10.95 -3.04
CA VAL A 94 10.34 11.24 -3.49
C VAL A 94 10.26 10.88 -4.96
N ALA A 95 9.28 10.06 -5.34
CA ALA A 95 8.88 9.81 -6.71
C ALA A 95 7.41 10.18 -6.88
N THR A 96 7.10 11.04 -7.85
CA THR A 96 5.76 11.56 -8.14
C THR A 96 5.42 11.30 -9.59
N TRP A 97 4.27 10.69 -9.82
CA TRP A 97 3.64 10.58 -11.13
C TRP A 97 2.53 11.62 -11.14
N ASP A 98 2.77 12.73 -11.84
CA ASP A 98 1.88 13.88 -11.84
C ASP A 98 1.08 13.96 -13.15
N ASP A 99 -0.24 14.00 -13.03
CA ASP A 99 -1.20 14.04 -14.13
C ASP A 99 -0.90 13.03 -15.26
N VAL A 100 -0.52 11.80 -14.89
CA VAL A 100 -0.17 10.76 -15.86
C VAL A 100 -1.42 10.04 -16.38
N PRO A 101 -1.57 9.85 -17.71
CA PRO A 101 -2.65 9.06 -18.29
C PRO A 101 -2.24 7.58 -18.37
N TYR A 102 -3.15 6.75 -18.85
CA TYR A 102 -2.93 5.32 -19.09
C TYR A 102 -2.60 5.03 -20.56
N TYR A 103 -1.89 3.93 -20.78
CA TYR A 103 -1.52 3.44 -22.09
C TYR A 103 -2.74 3.25 -22.99
N GLN A 104 -2.62 3.68 -24.24
CA GLN A 104 -3.70 3.72 -25.23
C GLN A 104 -4.93 4.57 -24.85
N SER A 105 -4.86 5.41 -23.81
CA SER A 105 -5.94 6.37 -23.50
C SER A 105 -6.34 7.21 -24.71
N LEU A 106 -7.65 7.27 -24.95
CA LEU A 106 -8.35 8.18 -25.87
C LEU A 106 -9.11 9.27 -25.10
N SER A 107 -8.84 9.41 -23.79
CA SER A 107 -9.51 10.36 -22.89
C SER A 107 -8.52 11.35 -22.27
N LYS A 108 -9.04 12.35 -21.54
CA LYS A 108 -8.24 13.31 -20.76
C LYS A 108 -8.09 12.90 -19.29
N LYS A 109 -8.36 11.63 -18.96
CA LYS A 109 -8.26 11.13 -17.57
C LYS A 109 -6.80 10.94 -17.19
N THR A 110 -6.46 11.39 -16.00
CA THR A 110 -5.11 11.33 -15.44
C THR A 110 -5.15 10.96 -13.97
N ASN A 111 -4.06 10.36 -13.50
CA ASN A 111 -3.84 10.04 -12.10
C ASN A 111 -2.64 10.87 -11.57
N THR A 112 -2.71 11.25 -10.29
CA THR A 112 -1.58 11.85 -9.56
C THR A 112 -1.33 11.04 -8.30
N PHE A 113 -0.13 10.50 -8.14
CA PHE A 113 0.26 9.71 -6.97
C PHE A 113 1.77 9.84 -6.69
N GLN A 114 2.18 9.56 -5.46
CA GLN A 114 3.54 9.76 -5.00
C GLN A 114 3.96 8.69 -3.99
N ALA A 115 5.21 8.26 -4.09
CA ALA A 115 5.90 7.51 -3.05
C ALA A 115 6.97 8.39 -2.40
N VAL A 116 6.99 8.41 -1.07
CA VAL A 116 8.02 9.03 -0.25
C VAL A 116 8.66 7.93 0.59
N LEU A 117 9.94 7.70 0.35
CA LEU A 117 10.77 6.77 1.11
C LEU A 117 11.65 7.60 2.04
N HIS A 118 11.63 7.35 3.34
CA HIS A 118 12.49 8.10 4.25
C HIS A 118 13.09 7.25 5.37
N THR A 119 14.28 7.64 5.84
CA THR A 119 15.03 6.89 6.84
C THR A 119 15.82 7.84 7.74
N ASP A 120 16.07 7.41 8.97
CA ASP A 120 17.05 8.03 9.87
C ASP A 120 18.42 7.32 9.85
N GLY A 121 18.56 6.28 9.02
CA GLY A 121 19.73 5.40 8.95
C GLY A 121 19.58 4.09 9.74
N LYS A 122 18.54 3.93 10.55
CA LYS A 122 18.22 2.71 11.33
C LYS A 122 16.81 2.18 11.06
N ARG A 123 15.86 3.08 10.86
CA ARG A 123 14.43 2.80 10.63
C ARG A 123 14.05 3.35 9.28
N SER A 124 13.14 2.67 8.60
CA SER A 124 12.78 2.98 7.22
C SER A 124 11.28 2.98 7.05
N PHE A 125 10.82 3.96 6.29
CA PHE A 125 9.40 4.23 6.15
C PHE A 125 9.03 4.42 4.70
N ILE A 126 7.79 4.01 4.40
CA ILE A 126 7.11 4.29 3.16
C ILE A 126 5.91 5.17 3.48
N MET A 127 5.78 6.27 2.77
CA MET A 127 4.57 7.08 2.71
C MET A 127 4.07 7.15 1.27
N LEU A 128 2.83 6.74 1.05
CA LEU A 128 2.17 6.77 -0.25
C LEU A 128 1.08 7.85 -0.20
N ASN A 129 1.06 8.70 -1.22
CA ASN A 129 0.13 9.82 -1.33
C ASN A 129 -0.66 9.72 -2.64
N TYR A 130 -1.96 9.92 -2.57
CA TYR A 130 -2.89 9.81 -3.68
C TYR A 130 -3.66 11.11 -3.86
N GLY A 131 -3.51 11.72 -5.04
CA GLY A 131 -4.25 12.91 -5.45
C GLY A 131 -5.52 12.54 -6.20
N LYS A 132 -5.66 13.04 -7.42
CA LYS A 132 -6.75 12.66 -8.32
C LYS A 132 -6.48 11.24 -8.87
N ILE A 133 -7.46 10.35 -8.77
CA ILE A 133 -7.45 9.02 -9.39
C ILE A 133 -8.72 8.88 -10.23
N THR A 134 -8.59 8.70 -11.54
CA THR A 134 -9.70 8.70 -12.49
C THR A 134 -9.69 7.54 -13.48
N TRP A 135 -8.65 6.70 -13.45
CA TRP A 135 -8.53 5.47 -14.24
C TRP A 135 -7.88 4.37 -13.40
N THR A 136 -8.23 3.11 -13.66
CA THR A 136 -7.74 1.92 -12.96
C THR A 136 -6.83 1.04 -13.82
N THR A 137 -7.02 1.05 -15.14
CA THR A 137 -6.38 0.08 -16.04
C THR A 137 -6.01 0.69 -17.39
N GLY A 138 -4.82 0.35 -17.91
CA GLY A 138 -4.40 0.70 -19.27
C GLY A 138 -4.89 -0.28 -20.34
N GLY A 139 -4.80 0.12 -21.61
CA GLY A 139 -5.33 -0.67 -22.73
C GLY A 139 -4.73 -2.07 -22.86
N ALA A 140 -3.42 -2.21 -22.64
CA ALA A 140 -2.75 -3.52 -22.75
C ALA A 140 -3.11 -4.47 -21.60
N SER A 141 -3.67 -3.95 -20.51
CA SER A 141 -4.20 -4.71 -19.38
C SER A 141 -5.72 -4.96 -19.49
N GLY A 142 -6.32 -4.68 -20.65
CA GLY A 142 -7.75 -4.89 -20.92
C GLY A 142 -8.67 -3.74 -20.48
N GLY A 143 -8.11 -2.58 -20.16
CA GLY A 143 -8.87 -1.38 -19.81
C GLY A 143 -9.57 -0.77 -21.01
N ASN A 144 -10.76 -0.21 -20.80
CA ASN A 144 -11.48 0.53 -21.84
C ASN A 144 -10.72 1.81 -22.22
N LEU A 145 -10.50 2.04 -23.51
CA LEU A 145 -9.67 3.14 -23.99
C LEU A 145 -10.23 4.55 -23.69
N LEU A 146 -11.54 4.69 -23.49
CA LEU A 146 -12.20 5.98 -23.18
C LEU A 146 -12.39 6.22 -21.68
N THR A 147 -12.54 5.17 -20.87
CA THR A 147 -12.80 5.32 -19.43
C THR A 147 -11.61 4.98 -18.55
N GLY A 148 -10.68 4.16 -19.03
CA GLY A 148 -9.55 3.63 -18.26
C GLY A 148 -9.99 2.65 -17.18
N LEU A 149 -11.14 2.00 -17.34
CA LEU A 149 -11.75 1.06 -16.38
C LEU A 149 -11.91 -0.34 -16.98
N GLY A 150 -12.09 -1.35 -16.12
CA GLY A 150 -12.17 -2.77 -16.50
C GLY A 150 -10.80 -3.41 -16.69
N GLY A 151 -10.75 -4.68 -17.08
CA GLY A 151 -9.48 -5.41 -17.26
C GLY A 151 -8.83 -5.79 -15.94
N VAL A 152 -7.49 -5.67 -15.85
CA VAL A 152 -6.72 -5.91 -14.61
C VAL A 152 -6.35 -4.57 -13.96
N PRO A 153 -7.04 -4.15 -12.88
CA PRO A 153 -6.77 -2.88 -12.21
C PRO A 153 -5.36 -2.79 -11.63
N ALA A 154 -4.91 -1.56 -11.41
CA ALA A 154 -3.62 -1.26 -10.82
C ALA A 154 -3.39 -1.96 -9.47
N GLN A 155 -2.12 -2.18 -9.15
CA GLN A 155 -1.68 -2.75 -7.87
C GLN A 155 -1.03 -1.67 -7.01
N ALA A 156 -1.45 -1.53 -5.75
CA ALA A 156 -0.93 -0.53 -4.81
C ALA A 156 -0.46 -1.17 -3.50
N GLY A 157 0.75 -0.79 -3.05
CA GLY A 157 1.38 -1.28 -1.83
C GLY A 157 2.88 -1.47 -1.97
N PHE A 158 3.44 -2.48 -1.30
CA PHE A 158 4.87 -2.80 -1.39
C PHE A 158 5.16 -4.28 -1.12
N ASN A 159 6.30 -4.75 -1.59
CA ASN A 159 6.82 -6.10 -1.36
C ASN A 159 8.30 -6.04 -1.01
N SER A 160 8.68 -6.69 0.08
CA SER A 160 10.07 -6.82 0.52
C SER A 160 10.83 -7.92 -0.20
N GLY A 161 10.20 -8.73 -1.06
CA GLY A 161 10.90 -9.76 -1.83
C GLY A 161 11.26 -11.03 -1.06
N ASP A 162 10.70 -11.22 0.14
CA ASP A 162 10.91 -12.39 0.99
C ASP A 162 9.63 -13.23 1.21
N ASN A 163 8.63 -13.05 0.33
CA ASN A 163 7.31 -13.69 0.32
C ASN A 163 6.45 -13.50 1.59
N THR A 164 6.97 -12.83 2.61
CA THR A 164 6.34 -12.75 3.94
C THR A 164 6.05 -11.30 4.33
N HIS A 165 6.89 -10.36 3.91
CA HIS A 165 6.71 -8.94 4.22
C HIS A 165 6.25 -8.21 2.95
N TYR A 166 4.95 -8.12 2.77
CA TYR A 166 4.32 -7.36 1.69
C TYR A 166 2.98 -6.83 2.15
N PHE A 167 2.53 -5.73 1.59
CA PHE A 167 1.25 -5.12 1.95
C PHE A 167 0.47 -4.75 0.70
N ASN A 168 -0.81 -5.10 0.67
CA ASN A 168 -1.75 -4.64 -0.34
C ASN A 168 -2.58 -3.52 0.26
N ILE A 169 -2.59 -2.34 -0.37
CA ILE A 169 -3.58 -1.33 0.01
C ILE A 169 -4.98 -1.90 -0.26
N PRO A 170 -5.97 -1.69 0.65
CA PRO A 170 -7.33 -2.14 0.42
C PRO A 170 -7.84 -1.78 -0.98
N ASP A 171 -8.59 -2.70 -1.57
CA ASP A 171 -9.11 -2.63 -2.94
C ASP A 171 -8.06 -2.70 -4.07
N SER A 172 -6.77 -2.90 -3.76
CA SER A 172 -5.73 -3.12 -4.78
C SER A 172 -6.08 -4.26 -5.73
N ARG A 173 -5.81 -4.07 -7.04
CA ARG A 173 -6.22 -4.98 -8.14
C ARG A 173 -7.72 -5.25 -8.26
N THR A 174 -8.55 -4.38 -7.71
CA THR A 174 -10.01 -4.38 -7.94
C THR A 174 -10.45 -3.04 -8.52
N ASP A 175 -11.65 -2.98 -9.11
CA ASP A 175 -12.21 -1.73 -9.66
C ASP A 175 -12.38 -0.64 -8.59
N ASN A 176 -12.49 -1.02 -7.31
CA ASN A 176 -12.64 -0.10 -6.19
C ASN A 176 -11.36 0.70 -5.90
N ILE A 177 -10.19 0.33 -6.44
CA ILE A 177 -8.93 1.07 -6.27
C ILE A 177 -9.05 2.53 -6.76
N ILE A 178 -10.04 2.85 -7.60
CA ILE A 178 -10.33 4.23 -8.00
C ILE A 178 -10.60 5.16 -6.79
N ASN A 179 -11.01 4.60 -5.64
CA ASN A 179 -11.29 5.33 -4.40
C ASN A 179 -10.08 5.42 -3.45
N ILE A 180 -8.87 4.98 -3.87
CA ILE A 180 -7.67 4.95 -3.03
C ILE A 180 -7.28 6.32 -2.44
N ASN A 181 -7.68 7.41 -3.10
CA ASN A 181 -7.48 8.77 -2.59
C ASN A 181 -8.41 9.17 -1.43
N ARG A 182 -9.35 8.30 -1.04
CA ARG A 182 -10.26 8.47 0.11
C ARG A 182 -9.91 7.54 1.27
N THR A 183 -9.11 6.50 1.03
CA THR A 183 -8.70 5.53 2.05
C THR A 183 -7.39 5.96 2.71
N SER A 184 -7.15 5.52 3.93
CA SER A 184 -5.99 5.91 4.73
C SER A 184 -5.82 5.02 5.96
N ASN A 185 -4.59 4.86 6.45
CA ASN A 185 -4.29 4.36 7.79
C ASN A 185 -3.86 5.47 8.78
N VAL A 186 -3.91 6.72 8.34
CA VAL A 186 -3.66 7.91 9.16
C VAL A 186 -4.85 8.87 9.03
N ASP A 187 -4.89 9.94 9.82
CA ASP A 187 -5.97 10.94 9.75
C ASP A 187 -5.84 11.89 8.54
N THR A 188 -5.43 11.37 7.39
CA THR A 188 -5.25 12.13 6.14
C THR A 188 -5.73 11.26 4.97
N PRO A 189 -6.87 11.57 4.34
CA PRO A 189 -7.38 10.83 3.19
C PRO A 189 -6.35 10.73 2.06
N GLY A 190 -6.24 9.55 1.45
CA GLY A 190 -5.29 9.30 0.36
C GLY A 190 -3.84 9.22 0.82
N ARG A 191 -3.58 8.99 2.11
CA ARG A 191 -2.22 8.80 2.64
C ARG A 191 -2.10 7.44 3.32
N TRP A 192 -1.05 6.71 3.00
CA TRP A 192 -0.72 5.46 3.68
C TRP A 192 0.72 5.51 4.18
N VAL A 193 0.95 5.19 5.46
CA VAL A 193 2.27 5.28 6.09
C VAL A 193 2.65 3.95 6.74
N PHE A 194 3.87 3.49 6.55
CA PHE A 194 4.34 2.21 7.08
C PHE A 194 5.78 2.32 7.58
N GLN A 195 6.07 1.74 8.73
CA GLN A 195 7.42 1.39 9.16
C GLN A 195 7.77 0.02 8.58
N VAL A 196 8.72 -0.03 7.66
CA VAL A 196 8.98 -1.25 6.88
C VAL A 196 10.14 -2.10 7.42
N ASP A 197 10.96 -1.58 8.34
CA ASP A 197 12.00 -2.37 9.02
C ASP A 197 11.41 -3.35 10.04
N THR A 198 10.32 -2.97 10.72
CA THR A 198 9.60 -3.82 11.68
C THR A 198 8.16 -4.13 11.27
N PHE A 199 7.77 -3.76 10.04
CA PHE A 199 6.46 -4.07 9.46
C PHE A 199 5.26 -3.59 10.29
N LYS A 200 5.30 -2.31 10.71
CA LYS A 200 4.26 -1.67 11.53
C LYS A 200 3.53 -0.57 10.75
N ALA A 201 2.27 -0.33 11.10
CA ALA A 201 1.47 0.76 10.59
C ALA A 201 0.92 1.61 11.75
N PRO A 202 0.78 2.94 11.59
CA PRO A 202 0.02 3.74 12.53
C PRO A 202 -1.48 3.40 12.42
N GLY A 203 -2.23 3.64 13.49
CA GLY A 203 -3.69 3.46 13.49
C GLY A 203 -4.18 2.02 13.54
N GLY A 204 -3.28 1.03 13.56
CA GLY A 204 -3.66 -0.38 13.54
C GLY A 204 -2.47 -1.34 13.55
N CYS A 205 -2.74 -2.54 13.05
CA CYS A 205 -1.81 -3.66 12.97
C CYS A 205 -1.78 -4.21 11.54
N ILE A 206 -0.67 -4.83 11.16
CA ILE A 206 -0.58 -5.55 9.89
C ILE A 206 -0.67 -7.06 10.18
N PHE A 207 -1.66 -7.73 9.59
CA PHE A 207 -1.85 -9.18 9.65
C PHE A 207 -1.80 -9.76 8.25
N GLU A 208 -0.85 -10.65 7.96
CA GLU A 208 -0.81 -11.38 6.68
C GLU A 208 -1.07 -10.47 5.46
N ALA A 209 -0.35 -9.34 5.38
CA ALA A 209 -0.47 -8.31 4.35
C ALA A 209 -1.74 -7.43 4.34
N ASN A 210 -2.61 -7.57 5.35
CA ASN A 210 -3.83 -6.79 5.53
C ASN A 210 -3.73 -5.85 6.74
N PHE A 211 -4.58 -4.83 6.77
CA PHE A 211 -4.62 -3.85 7.86
C PHE A 211 -5.87 -4.03 8.71
N ALA A 212 -5.66 -4.18 10.02
CA ALA A 212 -6.71 -4.17 11.03
C ALA A 212 -6.56 -2.89 11.87
N ARG A 213 -7.65 -2.17 12.11
CA ARG A 213 -7.65 -0.98 12.98
C ARG A 213 -7.42 -1.38 14.44
N TYR A 214 -6.95 -0.45 15.25
CA TYR A 214 -6.86 -0.69 16.70
C TYR A 214 -8.21 -1.12 17.29
N ASN A 215 -8.16 -2.13 18.15
CA ASN A 215 -9.28 -2.81 18.79
C ASN A 215 -10.20 -3.59 17.84
N GLU A 216 -9.87 -3.66 16.55
CA GLU A 216 -10.59 -4.53 15.61
C GLU A 216 -10.38 -5.99 16.01
N THR A 217 -11.49 -6.73 15.97
CA THR A 217 -11.54 -8.16 16.27
C THR A 217 -12.02 -8.90 15.04
N PHE A 218 -11.30 -9.95 14.67
CA PHE A 218 -11.60 -10.74 13.48
C PHE A 218 -11.20 -12.20 13.69
N TRP A 219 -11.74 -13.09 12.86
CA TRP A 219 -11.30 -14.47 12.77
C TRP A 219 -10.42 -14.63 11.53
N LYS A 220 -9.34 -15.39 11.68
CA LYS A 220 -8.28 -15.48 10.67
C LYS A 220 -8.70 -16.26 9.41
N ASP A 221 -9.63 -17.21 9.56
CA ASP A 221 -10.05 -18.13 8.51
C ASP A 221 -11.53 -18.55 8.68
N ASP A 222 -12.02 -19.35 7.72
CA ASP A 222 -13.40 -19.82 7.62
C ASP A 222 -13.79 -20.83 8.70
N SER A 223 -12.82 -21.41 9.42
CA SER A 223 -13.09 -22.22 10.60
C SER A 223 -13.70 -21.38 11.72
N CYS A 224 -13.39 -20.08 11.75
CA CYS A 224 -13.69 -19.19 12.87
C CYS A 224 -13.35 -19.79 14.25
N GLU A 225 -12.24 -20.54 14.36
CA GLU A 225 -11.77 -21.10 15.63
C GLU A 225 -10.74 -20.20 16.34
N ASN A 226 -10.11 -19.30 15.58
CA ASN A 226 -9.01 -18.47 16.05
C ASN A 226 -9.41 -16.99 15.94
N LYS A 227 -9.72 -16.38 17.08
CA LYS A 227 -10.08 -14.96 17.17
C LYS A 227 -8.83 -14.14 17.41
N CYS A 228 -8.65 -13.10 16.62
CA CYS A 228 -7.54 -12.17 16.68
C CYS A 228 -8.03 -10.77 17.05
N VAL A 229 -7.21 -10.04 17.83
CA VAL A 229 -7.44 -8.64 18.17
C VAL A 229 -6.18 -7.83 17.83
N CYS A 230 -6.36 -6.72 17.13
CA CYS A 230 -5.31 -5.73 16.94
C CYS A 230 -5.20 -4.84 18.19
N ASN A 231 -4.11 -4.97 18.94
CA ASN A 231 -3.90 -4.18 20.14
C ASN A 231 -3.33 -2.78 19.82
N THR A 232 -3.45 -1.86 20.78
CA THR A 232 -2.99 -0.48 20.62
C THR A 232 -1.47 -0.32 20.58
N ASP A 233 -0.70 -1.37 20.86
CA ASP A 233 0.75 -1.43 20.69
C ASP A 233 1.17 -1.81 19.25
N GLY A 234 0.18 -2.08 18.37
CA GLY A 234 0.40 -2.49 16.99
C GLY A 234 0.65 -3.99 16.81
N GLU A 235 0.47 -4.79 17.87
CA GLU A 235 0.65 -6.23 17.84
C GLU A 235 -0.70 -6.96 17.78
N ILE A 236 -0.73 -8.05 17.01
CA ILE A 236 -1.92 -8.90 16.90
C ILE A 236 -1.81 -10.04 17.90
N LYS A 237 -2.87 -10.21 18.68
CA LYS A 237 -3.01 -11.34 19.59
C LYS A 237 -4.17 -12.21 19.14
N CYS A 238 -3.85 -13.44 18.77
CA CYS A 238 -4.85 -14.46 18.47
C CYS A 238 -4.98 -15.45 19.63
N THR A 239 -6.20 -15.90 19.88
CA THR A 239 -6.55 -16.90 20.89
C THR A 239 -7.49 -17.94 20.29
N ASP A 240 -7.42 -19.16 20.79
CA ASP A 240 -8.36 -20.23 20.47
C ASP A 240 -9.73 -19.88 21.08
N GLU A 241 -10.55 -19.18 20.31
CA GLU A 241 -11.89 -18.75 20.68
C GLU A 241 -12.79 -18.90 19.45
N SER A 242 -13.61 -19.95 19.47
CA SER A 242 -14.53 -20.24 18.37
C SER A 242 -15.69 -19.26 18.32
N CYS A 243 -16.22 -19.06 17.11
CA CYS A 243 -17.49 -18.37 16.90
C CYS A 243 -18.58 -18.91 17.86
N PRO A 244 -19.32 -18.05 18.58
CA PRO A 244 -20.40 -18.53 19.42
C PRO A 244 -21.42 -19.32 18.59
N GLY A 245 -21.93 -20.44 19.12
CA GLY A 245 -22.79 -21.37 18.35
C GLY A 245 -24.12 -20.81 17.83
N PHE A 246 -24.50 -19.60 18.25
CA PHE A 246 -25.67 -18.86 17.75
C PHE A 246 -25.32 -17.81 16.68
N MET A 247 -24.04 -17.61 16.39
CA MET A 247 -23.54 -16.74 15.34
C MET A 247 -23.05 -17.58 14.16
N VAL A 248 -23.00 -16.95 12.99
CA VAL A 248 -22.50 -17.56 11.76
C VAL A 248 -21.18 -16.89 11.41
N CYS A 249 -20.18 -17.71 11.14
CA CYS A 249 -18.91 -17.28 10.55
C CYS A 249 -19.16 -16.79 9.12
N GLN A 250 -18.93 -15.51 8.88
CA GLN A 250 -19.16 -14.90 7.57
C GLN A 250 -17.91 -14.17 7.09
N PRO A 251 -17.58 -14.29 5.79
CA PRO A 251 -16.47 -13.54 5.21
C PRO A 251 -16.75 -12.03 5.26
N SER A 252 -15.71 -11.26 5.56
CA SER A 252 -15.71 -9.80 5.64
C SER A 252 -14.43 -9.27 5.03
N ALA A 253 -14.49 -8.89 3.76
CA ALA A 253 -13.34 -8.47 2.97
C ALA A 253 -12.18 -9.49 2.99
N TRP A 254 -11.16 -9.26 3.83
CA TRP A 254 -9.96 -10.10 3.94
C TRP A 254 -9.97 -11.05 5.15
N HIS A 255 -10.95 -10.93 6.05
CA HIS A 255 -11.06 -11.71 7.28
C HIS A 255 -12.46 -12.30 7.46
N PHE A 256 -12.70 -12.97 8.59
CA PHE A 256 -14.02 -13.47 8.96
C PHE A 256 -14.57 -12.74 10.19
N THR A 257 -15.89 -12.67 10.27
CA THR A 257 -16.62 -12.11 11.41
C THR A 257 -17.75 -13.03 11.84
N CYS A 258 -18.02 -13.07 13.14
CA CYS A 258 -19.18 -13.75 13.69
C CYS A 258 -20.36 -12.80 13.73
N GLN A 259 -21.38 -13.09 12.92
CA GLN A 259 -22.59 -12.27 12.82
C GLN A 259 -23.81 -13.07 13.26
N ILE A 260 -24.83 -12.39 13.79
CA ILE A 260 -26.10 -13.05 14.12
C ILE A 260 -26.76 -13.49 12.82
N SER A 261 -27.15 -14.76 12.74
CA SER A 261 -28.00 -15.24 11.63
C SER A 261 -29.37 -14.59 11.75
N LEU A 262 -29.65 -13.57 10.94
CA LEU A 262 -31.00 -13.04 10.74
C LEU A 262 -31.78 -14.00 9.83
N GLY A 263 -31.96 -15.25 10.27
CA GLY A 263 -32.92 -16.18 9.70
C GLY A 263 -34.30 -15.88 10.25
N THR A 264 -35.14 -15.24 9.43
CA THR A 264 -36.62 -15.13 9.51
C THR A 264 -37.25 -15.37 10.90
N CYS A 265 -37.70 -14.29 11.55
CA CYS A 265 -38.75 -14.41 12.57
C CYS A 265 -39.94 -15.14 11.95
N PHE A 266 -40.34 -16.26 12.55
CA PHE A 266 -41.50 -17.07 12.16
C PHE A 266 -42.81 -16.34 12.44
#